data_AF-A0A834DRD6-F1
#
_entry.id   AF-A0A834DRD6-F1
#
_cell.length_a   1.000
_cell.length_b   1.000
_cell.length_c   1.000
_cell.angle_alpha   90.00
_cell.angle_beta   90.00
_cell.angle_gamma   90.00
#
_symmetry.space_group_name_H-M   'P 1'
#
loop_
_entity.id
_entity.type
_entity.pdbx_description
1 polymer ?
#
loop_
_entity_poly.entity_id
_entity_poly.type
_entity_poly.pdbx_seq_one_letter_code
_entity_poly.pdbx_strand_id
1 'polypeptide(L)'
;MAAAPRACRGRQRPLPTLLLLLLLALPPPGGPPGAAAYFPEERWSPESPLQAPRVLIALLARNAAHALPATLGALERLQHPRERTALWVATDHNSDNTSAVLREWLVAVKSLYHSVEWRPAEEPRSYPDEEGPKHWSDSRYEHIMKLRQAALKSARDMWADYILGHLPGLCFQIRSQS
;
A
#
# COMPACT_ATOMS: atom_id res chain seq x y z
N MET A 1 -95.99 -39.26 32.57
CA MET A 1 -94.91 -40.16 33.03
C MET A 1 -94.11 -40.59 31.81
N ALA A 2 -92.78 -40.40 31.84
CA ALA A 2 -91.73 -40.93 30.94
C ALA A 2 -91.50 -40.33 29.52
N ALA A 3 -90.49 -39.43 29.45
CA ALA A 3 -89.25 -39.41 28.64
C ALA A 3 -89.18 -39.59 27.09
N ALA A 4 -88.29 -38.76 26.50
CA ALA A 4 -87.85 -38.52 25.10
C ALA A 4 -86.98 -39.69 24.50
N PRO A 5 -86.29 -39.63 23.30
CA PRO A 5 -85.81 -38.46 22.54
C PRO A 5 -85.71 -38.53 20.97
N ARG A 6 -85.15 -37.43 20.44
CA ARG A 6 -84.79 -36.90 19.09
C ARG A 6 -84.16 -37.83 18.03
N ALA A 7 -84.30 -37.49 16.74
CA ALA A 7 -83.19 -37.10 15.82
C ALA A 7 -83.63 -36.84 14.35
N CYS A 8 -83.11 -35.75 13.76
CA CYS A 8 -83.17 -35.40 12.33
C CYS A 8 -81.95 -35.97 11.57
N ARG A 9 -82.04 -36.27 10.26
CA ARG A 9 -80.86 -36.43 9.40
C ARG A 9 -81.06 -35.89 7.99
N GLY A 10 -80.05 -35.12 7.56
CA GLY A 10 -80.05 -34.25 6.40
C GLY A 10 -79.76 -34.92 5.05
N ARG A 11 -80.11 -34.17 4.02
CA ARG A 11 -80.09 -34.48 2.58
C ARG A 11 -78.67 -34.27 2.02
N GLN A 12 -78.17 -35.28 1.30
CA GLN A 12 -76.83 -35.31 0.70
C GLN A 12 -76.75 -34.42 -0.56
N ARG A 13 -75.62 -33.72 -0.76
CA ARG A 13 -75.20 -33.12 -2.04
C ARG A 13 -73.74 -33.51 -2.33
N PRO A 14 -73.34 -33.72 -3.60
CA PRO A 14 -72.06 -34.33 -3.95
C PRO A 14 -70.93 -33.30 -3.85
N LEU A 15 -70.06 -33.49 -2.87
CA LEU A 15 -68.84 -32.69 -2.62
C LEU A 15 -67.62 -32.98 -3.53
N PRO A 16 -67.50 -34.07 -4.33
CA PRO A 16 -66.19 -34.41 -4.91
C PRO A 16 -65.82 -33.59 -6.16
N THR A 17 -66.78 -33.02 -6.88
CA THR A 17 -66.50 -32.28 -8.13
C THR A 17 -65.98 -30.86 -7.90
N LEU A 18 -66.38 -30.20 -6.80
CA LEU A 18 -65.89 -28.86 -6.46
C LEU A 18 -64.43 -28.89 -5.99
N LEU A 19 -64.01 -30.00 -5.36
CA LEU A 19 -62.65 -30.18 -4.85
C LEU A 19 -61.63 -30.40 -5.98
N LEU A 20 -62.03 -31.09 -7.05
CA LEU A 20 -61.16 -31.38 -8.20
C LEU A 20 -60.85 -30.13 -9.04
N LEU A 21 -61.82 -29.21 -9.19
CA LEU A 21 -61.63 -27.94 -9.88
C LEU A 21 -60.76 -26.95 -9.09
N LEU A 22 -60.78 -27.02 -7.75
CA LEU A 22 -59.94 -26.19 -6.89
C LEU A 22 -58.45 -26.61 -6.93
N LEU A 23 -58.19 -27.90 -7.13
CA LEU A 23 -56.83 -28.47 -7.19
C LEU A 23 -56.09 -28.16 -8.50
N LEU A 24 -56.79 -27.97 -9.62
CA LEU A 24 -56.20 -27.62 -10.92
C LEU A 24 -55.91 -26.12 -11.08
N ALA A 25 -56.48 -25.27 -10.24
CA ALA A 25 -56.27 -23.82 -10.25
C ALA A 25 -55.14 -23.35 -9.32
N LEU A 26 -54.49 -24.27 -8.59
CA LEU A 26 -53.37 -23.93 -7.72
C LEU A 26 -52.07 -23.87 -8.54
N PRO A 27 -51.41 -22.71 -8.68
CA PRO A 27 -50.10 -22.63 -9.32
C PRO A 27 -49.09 -23.49 -8.52
N PRO A 28 -48.13 -24.14 -9.19
CA PRO A 28 -47.17 -25.01 -8.52
C PRO A 28 -46.41 -24.22 -7.44
N PRO A 29 -46.34 -24.70 -6.19
CA PRO A 29 -45.56 -24.07 -5.15
C PRO A 29 -44.08 -24.38 -5.43
N GLY A 30 -43.42 -23.49 -6.15
CA GLY A 30 -41.99 -23.67 -6.44
C GLY A 30 -41.40 -22.81 -7.56
N GLY A 31 -42.19 -22.03 -8.28
CA GLY A 31 -41.64 -21.01 -9.18
C GLY A 31 -41.22 -19.77 -8.38
N PRO A 32 -39.94 -19.38 -8.35
CA PRO A 32 -39.54 -18.16 -7.66
C PRO A 32 -40.29 -16.95 -8.28
N PRO A 33 -40.98 -16.12 -7.47
CA PRO A 33 -41.62 -14.92 -7.97
C PRO A 33 -40.53 -13.92 -8.33
N GLY A 34 -40.43 -13.60 -9.62
CA GLY A 34 -39.52 -12.57 -10.11
C GLY A 34 -38.17 -13.14 -10.53
N ALA A 35 -38.13 -13.78 -11.70
CA ALA A 35 -36.99 -13.60 -12.59
C ALA A 35 -37.01 -12.18 -13.18
N ALA A 36 -37.04 -11.16 -12.30
CA ALA A 36 -36.33 -9.94 -12.61
C ALA A 36 -34.88 -10.38 -12.66
N ALA A 37 -34.20 -10.19 -13.79
CA ALA A 37 -32.80 -10.51 -13.94
C ALA A 37 -32.04 -9.83 -12.79
N TYR A 38 -31.73 -10.60 -11.74
CA TYR A 38 -30.86 -10.17 -10.65
C TYR A 38 -29.45 -10.32 -11.19
N PHE A 39 -29.03 -9.31 -11.95
CA PHE A 39 -27.62 -9.06 -12.22
C PHE A 39 -26.99 -8.61 -10.90
N PRO A 40 -26.08 -9.38 -10.27
CA PRO A 40 -25.34 -8.93 -9.09
C PRO A 40 -24.37 -7.78 -9.39
N GLU A 41 -24.30 -7.31 -10.64
CA GLU A 41 -23.31 -6.37 -11.17
C GLU A 41 -23.42 -4.92 -10.66
N GLU A 42 -24.48 -4.54 -9.94
CA GLU A 42 -24.66 -3.15 -9.47
C GLU A 42 -24.62 -2.97 -7.94
N ARG A 43 -23.91 -3.83 -7.20
CA ARG A 43 -23.33 -3.37 -5.93
C ARG A 43 -22.15 -2.45 -6.24
N TRP A 44 -22.46 -1.22 -6.63
CA TRP A 44 -21.49 -0.13 -6.62
C TRP A 44 -20.98 0.03 -5.19
N SER A 45 -19.86 -0.63 -4.90
CA SER A 45 -19.09 -0.30 -3.71
C SER A 45 -18.47 1.06 -4.01
N PRO A 46 -18.75 2.11 -3.23
CA PRO A 46 -18.09 3.39 -3.45
C PRO A 46 -16.59 3.13 -3.45
N GLU A 47 -15.89 3.60 -4.48
CA GLU A 47 -14.44 3.52 -4.50
C GLU A 47 -13.91 4.09 -3.19
N SER A 48 -12.89 3.42 -2.62
CA SER A 48 -12.28 3.91 -1.38
C SER A 48 -11.86 5.37 -1.59
N PRO A 49 -12.05 6.24 -0.58
CA PRO A 49 -11.62 7.64 -0.69
C PRO A 49 -10.16 7.68 -1.10
N LEU A 50 -9.80 8.59 -2.02
CA LEU A 50 -8.44 8.74 -2.53
C LEU A 50 -7.49 9.00 -1.36
N GLN A 51 -6.79 7.96 -0.93
CA GLN A 51 -5.74 8.08 0.08
C GLN A 51 -4.45 8.51 -0.60
N ALA A 52 -3.68 9.34 0.08
CA ALA A 52 -2.32 9.61 -0.38
C ALA A 52 -1.53 8.29 -0.44
N PRO A 53 -0.81 8.04 -1.56
CA PRO A 53 -0.02 6.85 -1.73
C PRO A 53 1.10 6.77 -0.68
N ARG A 54 1.56 5.56 -0.37
CA ARG A 54 2.74 5.36 0.48
C ARG A 54 3.98 5.62 -0.34
N VAL A 55 4.82 6.54 0.12
CA VAL A 55 6.03 6.95 -0.59
C VAL A 55 7.25 6.58 0.22
N LEU A 56 8.22 5.91 -0.41
CA LEU A 56 9.56 5.71 0.14
C LEU A 56 10.53 6.70 -0.50
N ILE A 57 11.22 7.49 0.32
CA ILE A 57 12.27 8.39 -0.13
C ILE A 57 13.62 7.75 0.20
N ALA A 58 14.34 7.34 -0.85
CA ALA A 58 15.67 6.75 -0.75
C ALA A 58 16.74 7.83 -0.92
N LEU A 59 17.49 8.12 0.14
CA LEU A 59 18.58 9.08 0.19
C LEU A 59 19.91 8.34 0.28
N LEU A 60 20.78 8.56 -0.69
CA LEU A 60 22.09 7.94 -0.77
C LEU A 60 23.15 9.02 -0.87
N ALA A 61 23.80 9.31 0.26
CA ALA A 61 24.69 10.45 0.38
C ALA A 61 26.17 10.04 0.44
N ARG A 62 26.98 10.70 -0.39
CA ARG A 62 28.45 10.65 -0.32
C ARG A 62 29.06 12.04 -0.41
N ASN A 63 29.90 12.42 0.55
CA ASN A 63 30.62 13.70 0.59
C ASN A 63 29.72 14.93 0.28
N ALA A 64 28.50 14.92 0.80
CA ALA A 64 27.42 15.84 0.44
C ALA A 64 27.03 16.78 1.59
N ALA A 65 27.85 16.90 2.64
CA ALA A 65 27.50 17.66 3.83
C ALA A 65 27.07 19.11 3.55
N HIS A 66 27.65 19.74 2.53
CA HIS A 66 27.32 21.10 2.10
C HIS A 66 25.95 21.22 1.40
N ALA A 67 25.50 20.17 0.70
CA ALA A 67 24.25 20.17 -0.06
C ALA A 67 23.08 19.59 0.75
N LEU A 68 23.38 18.84 1.82
CA LEU A 68 22.38 18.22 2.67
C LEU A 68 21.40 19.24 3.29
N PRO A 69 21.83 20.36 3.90
CA PRO A 69 20.89 21.31 4.50
C PRO A 69 19.81 21.80 3.53
N ALA A 70 20.19 22.09 2.28
CA ALA A 70 19.25 22.52 1.24
C ALA A 70 18.27 21.38 0.86
N THR A 71 18.78 20.16 0.73
CA THR A 71 17.99 18.97 0.37
C THR A 71 17.02 18.58 1.47
N LEU A 72 17.50 18.53 2.72
CA LEU A 72 16.70 18.19 3.90
C LEU A 72 15.62 19.25 4.14
N GLY A 73 15.96 20.54 3.98
CA GLY A 73 14.98 21.62 4.02
C GLY A 73 13.92 21.51 2.92
N ALA A 74 14.28 20.99 1.73
CA ALA A 74 13.30 20.72 0.67
C ALA A 74 12.36 19.55 1.04
N LEU A 75 12.88 18.49 1.66
CA LEU A 75 12.09 17.36 2.15
C LEU A 75 11.11 17.80 3.25
N GLU A 76 11.54 18.66 4.16
CA GLU A 76 10.67 19.17 5.24
C GLU A 76 9.49 20.00 4.73
N ARG A 77 9.68 20.69 3.60
CA ARG A 77 8.65 21.49 2.91
C ARG A 77 7.75 20.67 1.99
N LEU A 78 7.99 19.36 1.83
CA LEU A 78 7.19 18.51 0.96
C LEU A 78 5.74 18.46 1.47
N GLN A 79 4.79 18.83 0.61
CA GLN A 79 3.35 18.79 0.91
C GLN A 79 2.78 17.37 0.73
N HIS A 80 3.31 16.42 1.49
CA HIS A 80 2.84 15.03 1.53
C HIS A 80 2.70 14.59 3.00
N PRO A 81 1.66 13.81 3.36
CA PRO A 81 1.50 13.31 4.73
C PRO A 81 2.73 12.52 5.17
N ARG A 82 3.35 12.96 6.27
CA ARG A 82 4.60 12.38 6.80
C ARG A 82 4.35 10.98 7.37
N GLU A 83 3.14 10.72 7.85
CA GLU A 83 2.65 9.44 8.36
C GLU A 83 2.58 8.36 7.29
N ARG A 84 2.62 8.75 6.01
CA ARG A 84 2.64 7.85 4.83
C ARG A 84 3.95 7.93 4.05
N THR A 85 4.92 8.65 4.57
CA THR A 85 6.24 8.80 3.97
C THR A 85 7.25 8.00 4.79
N ALA A 86 7.94 7.09 4.15
CA ALA A 86 9.06 6.34 4.71
C ALA A 86 10.38 6.93 4.22
N LEU A 87 11.37 7.01 5.10
CA LEU A 87 12.72 7.43 4.75
C LEU A 87 13.64 6.22 4.76
N TRP A 88 14.40 6.06 3.70
CA TRP A 88 15.48 5.09 3.60
C TRP A 88 16.76 5.86 3.34
N VAL A 89 17.68 5.88 4.31
CA VAL A 89 18.90 6.69 4.22
C VAL A 89 20.11 5.80 4.40
N ALA A 90 21.01 5.83 3.43
CA ALA A 90 22.32 5.20 3.55
C ALA A 90 23.43 6.16 3.14
N THR A 91 24.59 5.97 3.74
CA THR A 91 25.82 6.67 3.39
C THR A 91 26.77 5.74 2.67
N ASP A 92 27.60 6.30 1.79
CA ASP A 92 28.66 5.57 1.09
C ASP A 92 30.00 6.25 1.35
N HIS A 93 30.90 5.59 2.09
CA HIS A 93 32.32 5.95 2.29
C HIS A 93 32.58 7.46 2.29
N ASN A 94 32.26 8.11 3.41
CA ASN A 94 32.39 9.55 3.58
C ASN A 94 33.74 9.94 4.20
N SER A 95 34.38 10.94 3.60
CA SER A 95 35.53 11.62 4.21
C SER A 95 35.12 12.91 4.94
N ASP A 96 33.90 13.41 4.70
CA ASP A 96 33.34 14.60 5.33
C ASP A 96 32.38 14.27 6.49
N ASN A 97 31.75 15.31 7.06
CA ASN A 97 30.78 15.18 8.15
C ASN A 97 29.36 14.81 7.69
N THR A 98 29.17 14.27 6.48
CA THR A 98 27.84 13.88 5.93
C THR A 98 27.07 12.96 6.88
N SER A 99 27.74 11.94 7.43
CA SER A 99 27.10 10.95 8.30
C SER A 99 26.59 11.58 9.62
N ALA A 100 27.32 12.56 10.16
CA ALA A 100 26.93 13.26 11.38
C ALA A 100 25.69 14.13 11.17
N VAL A 101 25.68 14.92 10.08
CA VAL A 101 24.55 15.79 9.72
C VAL A 101 23.27 14.96 9.48
N LEU A 102 23.38 13.86 8.75
CA LEU A 102 22.23 12.97 8.52
C LEU A 102 21.73 12.35 9.82
N ARG A 103 22.64 11.86 10.68
CA ARG A 103 22.26 11.25 11.95
C ARG A 103 21.50 12.24 12.84
N GLU A 104 22.01 13.46 12.98
CA GLU A 104 21.36 14.52 13.77
C GLU A 104 19.95 14.81 13.25
N TRP A 105 19.83 15.02 11.93
CA TRP A 105 18.54 15.28 11.31
C TRP A 105 17.56 14.11 11.47
N LEU A 106 18.02 12.87 11.24
CA LEU A 106 17.18 11.68 11.37
C LEU A 106 16.66 11.51 12.79
N VAL A 107 17.46 11.81 13.82
CA VAL A 107 16.99 11.78 15.21
C VAL A 107 15.88 12.80 15.45
N ALA A 108 16.01 14.01 14.87
CA ALA A 108 15.01 15.06 15.01
C ALA A 108 13.68 14.72 14.31
N VAL A 109 13.73 14.10 13.13
CA VAL A 109 12.53 13.86 12.31
C VAL A 109 11.93 12.45 12.45
N LYS A 110 12.62 11.50 13.08
CA LYS A 110 12.20 10.10 13.17
C LYS A 110 10.76 9.91 13.67
N SER A 111 10.30 10.75 14.60
CA SER A 111 8.95 10.68 15.16
C SER A 111 7.85 11.15 14.21
N LEU A 112 8.20 11.92 13.17
CA LEU A 112 7.26 12.52 12.23
C LEU A 112 6.94 11.60 11.04
N TYR A 113 7.90 10.77 10.65
CA TYR A 113 7.79 9.90 9.48
C TYR A 113 7.25 8.52 9.86
N HIS A 114 6.65 7.83 8.88
CA HIS A 114 6.09 6.48 9.07
C HIS A 114 7.14 5.48 9.55
N SER A 115 8.28 5.47 8.85
CA SER A 115 9.42 4.61 9.15
C SER A 115 10.69 5.28 8.67
N VAL A 116 11.78 5.04 9.40
CA VAL A 116 13.10 5.56 9.07
C VAL A 116 14.10 4.42 9.17
N GLU A 117 14.67 4.05 8.03
CA GLU A 117 15.76 3.07 7.94
C GLU A 117 17.09 3.82 7.77
N TRP A 118 18.01 3.60 8.71
CA TRP A 118 19.34 4.20 8.71
C TRP A 118 20.40 3.12 8.49
N ARG A 119 21.22 3.28 7.46
CA ARG A 119 22.32 2.36 7.12
C ARG A 119 23.65 3.12 7.04
N PRO A 120 24.39 3.22 8.15
CA PRO A 120 25.69 3.87 8.16
C PRO A 120 26.73 2.96 7.48
N ALA A 121 27.48 3.50 6.53
CA ALA A 121 28.76 2.96 6.11
C ALA A 121 29.86 3.89 6.67
N GLU A 122 30.32 3.60 7.88
CA GLU A 122 31.39 4.38 8.55
C GLU A 122 32.79 3.83 8.23
N GLU A 123 32.91 2.54 7.90
CA GLU A 123 34.19 1.91 7.60
C GLU A 123 34.06 0.93 6.41
N PRO A 124 35.03 0.91 5.47
CA PRO A 124 36.21 1.79 5.35
C PRO A 124 35.88 3.23 4.92
N ARG A 125 36.83 4.16 5.08
CA ARG A 125 36.65 5.60 4.71
C ARG A 125 36.82 5.86 3.21
N SER A 126 37.43 4.93 2.48
CA SER A 126 37.69 4.98 1.04
C SER A 126 37.79 3.57 0.47
N TYR A 127 37.56 3.41 -0.83
CA TYR A 127 37.83 2.13 -1.49
C TYR A 127 39.35 1.98 -1.74
N PRO A 128 39.90 0.75 -1.64
CA PRO A 128 41.33 0.51 -1.89
C PRO A 128 41.75 0.85 -3.33
N ASP A 129 40.80 0.81 -4.27
CA ASP A 129 41.00 1.03 -5.70
C ASP A 129 40.66 2.48 -6.14
N GLU A 130 40.46 3.40 -5.19
CA GLU A 130 40.14 4.81 -5.49
C GLU A 130 41.40 5.65 -5.69
N GLU A 131 41.67 6.04 -6.94
CA GLU A 131 42.73 7.01 -7.26
C GLU A 131 42.36 8.46 -6.87
N GLY A 132 41.08 8.71 -6.58
CA GLY A 132 40.62 10.01 -6.09
C GLY A 132 39.12 10.07 -5.80
N PRO A 133 38.62 11.20 -5.25
CA PRO A 133 37.23 11.34 -4.78
C PRO A 133 36.16 11.12 -5.86
N LYS A 134 36.55 11.35 -7.12
CA LYS A 134 35.71 11.24 -8.32
C LYS A 134 35.90 9.90 -9.06
N HIS A 135 36.85 9.07 -8.65
CA HIS A 135 37.06 7.77 -9.29
C HIS A 135 35.87 6.85 -9.03
N TRP A 136 35.43 6.11 -10.05
CA TRP A 136 34.35 5.13 -9.95
C TRP A 136 34.97 3.75 -10.17
N SER A 137 35.42 3.12 -9.09
CA SER A 137 35.87 1.73 -9.13
C SER A 137 34.69 0.77 -9.27
N ASP A 138 34.94 -0.42 -9.81
CA ASP A 138 33.93 -1.48 -9.91
C ASP A 138 33.36 -1.85 -8.53
N SER A 139 34.23 -1.94 -7.52
CA SER A 139 33.88 -2.14 -6.11
C SER A 139 32.85 -1.11 -5.61
N ARG A 140 33.00 0.16 -6.00
CA ARG A 140 32.07 1.24 -5.66
C ARG A 140 30.75 1.08 -6.39
N TYR A 141 30.78 0.77 -7.69
CA TYR A 141 29.57 0.56 -8.47
C TYR A 141 28.74 -0.58 -7.88
N GLU A 142 29.37 -1.71 -7.57
CA GLU A 142 28.71 -2.85 -6.93
C GLU A 142 28.06 -2.48 -5.59
N HIS A 143 28.76 -1.72 -4.76
CA HIS A 143 28.23 -1.29 -3.47
C HIS A 143 26.99 -0.42 -3.63
N ILE A 144 27.01 0.55 -4.54
CA ILE A 144 25.85 1.40 -4.84
C ILE A 144 24.70 0.57 -5.41
N MET A 145 24.97 -0.42 -6.28
CA MET A 145 23.94 -1.33 -6.77
C MET A 145 23.31 -2.15 -5.64
N LYS A 146 24.12 -2.67 -4.71
CA LYS A 146 23.64 -3.38 -3.51
C LYS A 146 22.75 -2.48 -2.65
N LEU A 147 23.14 -1.23 -2.45
CA LEU A 147 22.34 -0.24 -1.70
C LEU A 147 21.02 0.09 -2.40
N ARG A 148 21.03 0.32 -3.72
CA ARG A 148 19.80 0.55 -4.50
C ARG A 148 18.85 -0.64 -4.44
N GLN A 149 19.39 -1.85 -4.57
CA GLN A 149 18.61 -3.08 -4.46
C GLN A 149 18.02 -3.25 -3.06
N ALA A 150 18.77 -2.90 -2.02
CA ALA A 150 18.27 -2.91 -0.65
C ALA A 150 17.13 -1.89 -0.46
N ALA A 151 17.26 -0.67 -0.96
CA ALA A 151 16.21 0.34 -0.91
C ALA A 151 14.92 -0.11 -1.62
N LEU A 152 15.05 -0.70 -2.81
CA LEU A 152 13.92 -1.27 -3.56
C LEU A 152 13.26 -2.43 -2.82
N LYS A 153 14.06 -3.29 -2.18
CA LYS A 153 13.54 -4.38 -1.37
C LYS A 153 12.75 -3.83 -0.17
N SER A 154 13.30 -2.86 0.57
CA SER A 154 12.60 -2.21 1.68
C SER A 154 11.30 -1.53 1.23
N ALA A 155 11.30 -0.88 0.06
CA ALA A 155 10.07 -0.29 -0.51
C ALA A 155 8.99 -1.34 -0.76
N ARG A 156 9.36 -2.48 -1.33
CA ARG A 156 8.45 -3.61 -1.57
C ARG A 156 7.95 -4.23 -0.27
N ASP A 157 8.83 -4.43 0.71
CA ASP A 157 8.47 -5.04 1.99
C ASP A 157 7.48 -4.15 2.77
N MET A 158 7.57 -2.82 2.60
CA MET A 158 6.62 -1.85 3.18
C MET A 158 5.38 -1.56 2.33
N TRP A 159 5.26 -2.18 1.14
CA TRP A 159 4.18 -1.92 0.18
C TRP A 159 4.09 -0.42 -0.17
N ALA A 160 5.22 0.20 -0.47
CA ALA A 160 5.25 1.57 -0.99
C ALA A 160 4.75 1.60 -2.44
N ASP A 161 3.86 2.53 -2.76
CA ASP A 161 3.34 2.74 -4.11
C ASP A 161 4.38 3.43 -5.01
N TYR A 162 5.20 4.31 -4.42
CA TYR A 162 6.24 5.05 -5.12
C TYR A 162 7.56 5.03 -4.35
N ILE A 163 8.67 5.01 -5.10
CA ILE A 163 10.02 5.23 -4.58
C ILE A 163 10.63 6.47 -5.25
N LEU A 164 11.10 7.41 -4.43
CA LEU A 164 11.85 8.58 -4.89
C LEU A 164 13.31 8.43 -4.49
N GLY A 165 14.18 8.23 -5.47
CA GLY A 165 15.62 8.14 -5.26
C GLY A 165 16.31 9.51 -5.42
N HIS A 166 16.97 10.00 -4.37
CA HIS A 166 17.83 11.17 -4.44
C HIS A 166 19.27 10.81 -4.07
N LEU A 167 20.19 11.15 -4.98
CA LEU A 167 21.62 10.84 -4.93
C LEU A 167 22.43 12.14 -5.03
N PRO A 168 22.57 12.90 -3.94
CA PRO A 168 23.34 14.14 -3.95
C PRO A 168 24.81 13.82 -4.29
N GLY A 169 25.33 14.49 -5.32
CA GLY A 169 26.71 14.30 -5.82
C GLY A 169 26.88 13.31 -6.98
N LEU A 170 25.87 12.50 -7.30
CA LEU A 170 25.95 11.46 -8.32
C LEU A 170 25.57 11.99 -9.73
N CYS A 171 24.68 13.00 -9.78
CA CYS A 171 24.26 13.66 -11.02
C CYS A 171 25.37 14.52 -11.65
N PHE A 172 26.29 15.07 -10.84
CA PHE A 172 27.33 15.98 -11.35
C PHE A 172 28.39 15.25 -12.20
N GLN A 173 28.56 13.93 -12.03
CA GLN A 173 29.61 13.18 -12.73
C GLN A 173 29.15 12.58 -14.06
N ILE A 174 27.87 12.26 -14.23
CA ILE A 174 27.36 11.63 -15.46
C ILE A 174 27.48 12.59 -16.67
N ARG A 175 27.43 13.91 -16.44
CA ARG A 175 27.63 14.92 -17.50
C ARG A 175 29.10 15.25 -17.82
N SER A 176 30.08 14.71 -17.07
CA SER A 176 31.50 15.05 -17.25
C SER A 176 32.28 14.00 -18.05
N GLN A 177 31.62 12.98 -18.60
CA GLN A 177 32.24 11.87 -19.32
C GLN A 177 31.70 11.70 -20.77
N SER A 178 31.19 12.76 -21.40
CA SER A 178 30.94 12.79 -22.86
C SER A 178 31.77 13.85 -23.54
#